data_AF-A0A1F5IC96-F1
#
_entry.id   AF-A0A1F5IC96-F1
#
_cell.length_a   1.000
_cell.length_b   1.000
_cell.length_c   1.000
_cell.angle_alpha   90.00
_cell.angle_beta   90.00
_cell.angle_gamma   90.00
#
_symmetry.space_group_name_H-M   'P 1'
#
loop_
_entity.id
_entity.type
_entity.pdbx_description
1 polymer ?
#
loop_
_entity_poly.entity_id
_entity_poly.type
_entity_poly.pdbx_seq_one_letter_code
_entity_poly.pdbx_strand_id
1 'polypeptide(L)'
;MRDDRWLEDKLEFLLRKYFANVKIKEPIEIKWGRNAKYRFGSIKLLKPRGLKFITKRSKPQKSIVTITSMFKDEKIPVAVVEYTIAHELCHYSHGFSSSNKRLFRHPHHGGVINQELTQRGAEELIAPFKTWLKSYRAKIRERRIKF
;
A
#
# COMPACT_ATOMS: atom_id res chain seq x y z
N MET A 1 17.19 -10.95 4.68
CA MET A 1 16.59 -9.61 4.49
C MET A 1 15.68 -9.69 3.27
N ARG A 2 14.49 -9.08 3.30
CA ARG A 2 13.56 -9.12 2.17
C ARG A 2 14.09 -8.27 1.00
N ASP A 3 14.04 -8.83 -0.20
CA ASP A 3 14.49 -8.21 -1.45
C ASP A 3 13.33 -7.68 -2.29
N ASP A 4 13.61 -7.19 -3.51
CA ASP A 4 12.59 -6.71 -4.44
C ASP A 4 11.68 -7.84 -4.91
N ARG A 5 12.25 -9.03 -5.16
CA ARG A 5 11.49 -10.19 -5.64
C ARG A 5 10.45 -10.65 -4.63
N TRP A 6 10.84 -10.76 -3.35
CA TRP A 6 9.92 -11.06 -2.27
C TRP A 6 8.76 -10.06 -2.20
N LEU A 7 9.03 -8.77 -2.45
CA LEU A 7 8.01 -7.73 -2.41
C LEU A 7 7.03 -7.84 -3.59
N GLU A 8 7.54 -8.14 -4.78
CA GLU A 8 6.74 -8.41 -5.98
C GLU A 8 5.83 -9.63 -5.78
N ASP A 9 6.39 -10.73 -5.27
CA ASP A 9 5.63 -11.96 -4.98
C ASP A 9 4.51 -11.69 -3.95
N LYS A 10 4.73 -10.79 -2.98
CA LYS A 10 3.70 -10.36 -2.02
C LYS A 10 2.60 -9.52 -2.66
N LEU A 11 2.94 -8.60 -3.56
CA LEU A 11 1.94 -7.86 -4.32
C LEU A 11 1.07 -8.83 -5.13
N GLU A 12 1.69 -9.76 -5.86
CA GLU A 12 0.98 -10.73 -6.69
C GLU A 12 0.06 -11.62 -5.86
N PHE A 13 0.55 -12.17 -4.75
CA PHE A 13 -0.24 -12.97 -3.83
C PHE A 13 -1.48 -12.22 -3.34
N LEU A 14 -1.32 -10.99 -2.85
CA LEU A 14 -2.44 -10.20 -2.32
C LEU A 14 -3.44 -9.81 -3.39
N LEU A 15 -2.97 -9.45 -4.58
CA LEU A 15 -3.83 -9.17 -5.73
C LEU A 15 -4.71 -10.38 -6.06
N ARG A 16 -4.10 -11.57 -6.19
CA ARG A 16 -4.81 -12.82 -6.50
C ARG A 16 -5.76 -13.23 -5.38
N LYS A 17 -5.36 -13.08 -4.11
CA LYS A 17 -6.14 -13.57 -2.97
C LYS A 17 -7.31 -12.67 -2.60
N TYR A 18 -7.14 -11.35 -2.55
CA TYR A 18 -8.13 -10.42 -1.99
C TYR A 18 -8.64 -9.35 -2.97
N PHE A 19 -7.94 -9.15 -4.09
CA PHE A 19 -8.28 -8.10 -5.07
C PHE A 19 -8.53 -8.64 -6.47
N ALA A 20 -8.80 -9.94 -6.62
CA ALA A 20 -9.06 -10.57 -7.92
C ALA A 20 -10.26 -9.96 -8.66
N ASN A 21 -11.22 -9.39 -7.91
CA ASN A 21 -12.39 -8.70 -8.45
C ASN A 21 -12.13 -7.24 -8.84
N VAL A 22 -10.94 -6.68 -8.58
CA VAL A 22 -10.62 -5.29 -8.91
C VAL A 22 -10.22 -5.19 -10.38
N LYS A 23 -10.90 -4.32 -11.11
CA LYS A 23 -10.52 -3.98 -12.48
C LYS A 23 -9.21 -3.18 -12.49
N ILE A 24 -8.12 -3.83 -12.86
CA ILE A 24 -6.81 -3.20 -13.06
C ILE A 24 -6.82 -2.49 -14.42
N LYS A 25 -6.75 -1.15 -14.42
CA LYS A 25 -6.76 -0.32 -15.64
C LYS A 25 -5.38 0.07 -16.14
N GLU A 26 -4.41 0.03 -15.24
CA GLU A 26 -3.00 0.29 -15.50
C GLU A 26 -2.19 -0.69 -14.67
N PRO A 27 -0.97 -1.05 -15.10
CA PRO A 27 -0.07 -1.88 -14.31
C PRO A 27 0.12 -1.31 -12.90
N ILE A 28 0.08 -2.19 -11.89
CA ILE A 28 0.42 -1.87 -10.51
C ILE A 28 1.81 -2.44 -10.27
N GLU A 29 2.76 -1.57 -9.98
CA GLU A 29 4.11 -1.95 -9.58
C GLU A 29 4.31 -1.69 -8.09
N ILE A 30 5.22 -2.42 -7.46
CA ILE A 30 5.61 -2.22 -6.08
C ILE A 30 7.12 -2.03 -5.97
N LYS A 31 7.57 -1.23 -5.01
CA LYS A 31 8.99 -1.07 -4.72
C LYS A 31 9.27 -0.67 -3.28
N TRP A 32 10.51 -0.90 -2.86
CA TRP A 32 11.02 -0.29 -1.64
C TRP A 32 11.25 1.22 -1.82
N GLY A 33 10.83 1.98 -0.82
CA GLY A 33 11.10 3.40 -0.66
C GLY A 33 12.28 3.65 0.28
N ARG A 34 12.38 4.88 0.77
CA ARG A 34 13.33 5.24 1.83
C ARG A 34 12.88 4.65 3.17
N ASN A 35 13.80 4.59 4.13
CA ASN A 35 13.45 4.30 5.51
C ASN A 35 12.58 5.45 6.02
N ALA A 36 11.38 5.13 6.52
CA ALA A 36 10.37 6.11 6.89
C ALA A 36 9.69 5.68 8.20
N LYS A 37 9.83 6.54 9.21
CA LYS A 37 9.40 6.26 10.58
C LYS A 37 7.88 6.21 10.75
N TYR A 38 7.15 7.05 10.02
CA TYR A 38 5.72 7.28 10.24
C TYR A 38 4.81 6.94 9.04
N ARG A 39 5.38 6.84 7.84
CA ARG A 39 4.65 6.50 6.61
C ARG A 39 5.18 5.19 6.07
N PHE A 40 4.41 4.11 6.29
CA PHE A 40 4.85 2.76 5.94
C PHE A 40 4.57 2.39 4.47
N GLY A 41 3.51 2.97 3.90
CA GLY A 41 3.09 2.75 2.52
C GLY A 41 2.69 4.05 1.83
N SER A 42 2.64 4.01 0.51
CA SER A 42 1.97 5.01 -0.32
C SER A 42 1.73 4.46 -1.72
N ILE A 43 0.67 4.90 -2.39
CA ILE A 43 0.43 4.64 -3.81
C ILE A 43 0.34 5.94 -4.60
N LYS A 44 0.95 5.96 -5.80
CA LYS A 44 0.89 7.10 -6.72
C LYS A 44 0.60 6.66 -8.16
N LEU A 45 -0.15 7.47 -8.89
CA LEU A 45 -0.35 7.31 -10.33
C LEU A 45 0.76 8.04 -11.09
N LEU A 46 1.54 7.32 -11.89
CA LEU A 46 2.46 7.94 -12.85
C LEU A 46 1.74 8.29 -14.15
N LYS A 47 1.79 9.58 -14.47
CA LYS A 47 1.38 10.11 -15.76
C LYS A 47 2.62 10.27 -16.67
N PRO A 48 2.48 10.15 -17.99
CA PRO A 48 3.57 10.38 -18.93
C PRO A 48 4.23 11.75 -18.67
N ARG A 49 5.56 11.79 -18.53
CA ARG A 49 6.32 13.06 -18.50
C ARG A 49 6.73 13.39 -19.93
N GLY A 50 6.53 14.64 -20.37
CA GLY A 50 7.16 15.11 -21.62
C GLY A 50 6.40 16.11 -22.49
N LEU A 51 5.09 16.33 -22.31
CA LEU A 51 4.39 17.38 -23.07
C LEU A 51 3.88 18.47 -22.13
N LYS A 52 4.37 19.70 -22.32
CA LYS A 52 3.82 20.95 -21.75
C LYS A 52 2.32 21.16 -22.08
N PHE A 53 1.75 20.31 -22.94
CA PHE A 53 0.32 20.21 -23.24
C PHE A 53 -0.19 18.82 -22.85
N ILE A 54 -0.35 18.58 -21.55
CA ILE A 54 -1.10 17.43 -21.06
C ILE A 54 -2.56 17.65 -21.45
N THR A 55 -2.95 17.14 -22.61
CA THR A 55 -4.37 17.00 -22.91
C THR A 55 -4.98 15.99 -21.94
N LYS A 56 -6.27 16.15 -21.63
CA LYS A 56 -7.09 15.25 -20.80
C LYS A 56 -7.07 13.76 -21.26
N ARG A 57 -6.40 13.46 -22.39
CA ARG A 57 -6.34 12.17 -23.08
C ARG A 57 -5.06 11.35 -22.80
N SER A 58 -4.07 11.86 -22.07
CA SER A 58 -2.90 11.05 -21.72
C SER A 58 -3.30 9.93 -20.75
N LYS A 59 -3.26 8.68 -21.21
CA LYS A 59 -3.54 7.51 -20.37
C LYS A 59 -2.45 7.40 -19.30
N PRO A 60 -2.81 7.14 -18.03
CA PRO A 60 -1.82 6.86 -17.00
C PRO A 60 -0.99 5.63 -17.34
N GLN A 61 0.30 5.68 -17.02
CA GLN A 61 1.23 4.62 -17.43
C GLN A 61 1.22 3.47 -16.43
N LYS A 62 1.19 3.78 -15.13
CA LYS A 62 1.21 2.80 -14.04
C LYS A 62 0.89 3.43 -12.70
N SER A 63 0.39 2.62 -11.76
CA SER A 63 0.35 2.97 -10.34
C SER A 63 1.53 2.31 -9.62
N ILE A 64 2.19 3.05 -8.74
CA ILE A 64 3.34 2.56 -7.97
C ILE A 64 3.01 2.57 -6.50
N VAL A 65 2.96 1.38 -5.91
CA VAL A 65 2.97 1.14 -4.46
C VAL A 65 4.41 1.25 -3.98
N THR A 66 4.65 2.04 -2.94
CA THR A 66 5.95 2.22 -2.31
C THR A 66 5.87 1.85 -0.85
N ILE A 67 6.64 0.86 -0.42
CA ILE A 67 6.71 0.39 0.97
C ILE A 67 8.02 0.87 1.59
N THR A 68 8.00 1.31 2.85
CA THR A 68 9.22 1.74 3.53
C THR A 68 10.29 0.65 3.55
N SER A 69 11.56 1.00 3.32
CA SER A 69 12.66 0.01 3.40
C SER A 69 12.91 -0.52 4.82
N MET A 70 12.35 0.12 5.86
CA MET A 70 12.37 -0.42 7.23
C MET A 70 11.77 -1.83 7.30
N PHE A 71 10.81 -2.14 6.43
CA PHE A 71 10.16 -3.45 6.39
C PHE A 71 11.00 -4.55 5.75
N LYS A 72 12.21 -4.23 5.25
CA LYS A 72 13.18 -5.24 4.80
C LYS A 72 13.72 -6.08 5.97
N ASP A 73 13.73 -5.52 7.18
CA ASP A 73 14.09 -6.24 8.41
C ASP A 73 13.04 -7.32 8.72
N GLU A 74 13.49 -8.56 8.84
CA GLU A 74 12.65 -9.73 9.09
C GLU A 74 12.06 -9.74 10.50
N LYS A 75 12.57 -8.91 11.42
CA LYS A 75 11.93 -8.65 12.73
C LYS A 75 10.57 -7.99 12.59
N ILE A 76 10.28 -7.36 11.45
CA ILE A 76 8.95 -6.85 11.14
C ILE A 76 8.09 -8.03 10.68
N PRO A 77 6.96 -8.35 11.34
CA PRO A 77 6.12 -9.47 10.94
C PRO A 77 5.62 -9.35 9.49
N VAL A 78 5.53 -10.48 8.78
CA VAL A 78 5.08 -10.51 7.38
C VAL A 78 3.68 -9.90 7.22
N ALA A 79 2.75 -10.22 8.14
CA ALA A 79 1.40 -9.67 8.14
C ALA A 79 1.35 -8.13 8.22
N VAL A 80 2.35 -7.48 8.81
CA VAL A 80 2.45 -6.00 8.85
C VAL A 80 2.75 -5.44 7.46
N VAL A 81 3.64 -6.11 6.73
CA VAL A 81 3.99 -5.74 5.36
C VAL A 81 2.81 -6.00 4.44
N GLU A 82 2.18 -7.17 4.55
CA GLU A 82 1.00 -7.54 3.78
C GLU A 82 -0.17 -6.59 4.02
N TYR A 83 -0.49 -6.28 5.29
CA TYR A 83 -1.49 -5.27 5.62
C TYR A 83 -1.19 -3.93 4.93
N THR A 84 0.07 -3.49 4.95
CA THR A 84 0.46 -2.21 4.36
C THR A 84 0.29 -2.22 2.84
N ILE A 85 0.64 -3.31 2.16
CA ILE A 85 0.39 -3.46 0.72
C ILE A 85 -1.12 -3.46 0.44
N ALA A 86 -1.88 -4.26 1.18
CA ALA A 86 -3.33 -4.37 1.02
C ALA A 86 -4.03 -3.03 1.28
N HIS A 87 -3.55 -2.24 2.23
CA HIS A 87 -4.01 -0.88 2.50
C HIS A 87 -3.85 0.03 1.27
N GLU A 88 -2.69 0.00 0.61
CA GLU A 88 -2.46 0.77 -0.62
C GLU A 88 -3.29 0.24 -1.80
N LEU A 89 -3.58 -1.06 -1.85
CA LEU A 89 -4.49 -1.66 -2.84
C LEU A 89 -5.95 -1.26 -2.61
N CYS A 90 -6.40 -1.08 -1.36
CA CYS A 90 -7.71 -0.49 -1.07
C CYS A 90 -7.79 0.95 -1.59
N HIS A 91 -6.73 1.75 -1.47
CA HIS A 91 -6.71 3.06 -2.10
C HIS A 91 -6.88 2.97 -3.61
N TYR A 92 -6.17 2.04 -4.26
CA TYR A 92 -6.30 1.81 -5.69
C TYR A 92 -7.74 1.44 -6.08
N SER A 93 -8.36 0.48 -5.38
CA SER A 93 -9.72 -0.01 -5.66
C SER A 93 -10.77 1.09 -5.48
N HIS A 94 -10.56 1.98 -4.49
CA HIS A 94 -11.39 3.14 -4.22
C HIS A 94 -11.22 4.29 -5.22
N GLY A 95 -10.32 4.17 -6.20
CA GLY A 95 -10.08 5.20 -7.21
C GLY A 95 -9.09 6.28 -6.80
N PHE A 96 -8.34 6.09 -5.71
CA PHE A 96 -7.24 6.96 -5.34
C PHE A 96 -5.97 6.51 -6.06
N SER A 97 -5.20 7.49 -6.57
CA SER A 97 -3.94 7.22 -7.28
C SER A 97 -4.05 6.15 -8.38
N SER A 98 -5.21 6.10 -9.06
CA SER A 98 -5.52 5.20 -10.16
C SER A 98 -6.38 5.91 -11.22
N SER A 99 -6.58 5.25 -12.36
CA SER A 99 -7.52 5.72 -13.39
C SER A 99 -8.98 5.30 -13.10
N ASN A 100 -9.25 4.75 -11.92
CA ASN A 100 -10.59 4.32 -11.52
C ASN A 100 -11.45 5.52 -11.14
N LYS A 101 -12.78 5.35 -11.26
CA LYS A 101 -13.70 6.36 -10.73
C LYS A 101 -13.57 6.35 -9.20
N ARG A 102 -13.45 7.53 -8.61
CA ARG A 102 -13.31 7.69 -7.16
C ARG A 102 -14.63 7.28 -6.48
N LEU A 103 -14.56 6.28 -5.61
CA LEU A 103 -15.73 5.76 -4.87
C LEU A 103 -16.02 6.56 -3.60
N PHE A 104 -15.00 7.21 -3.01
CA PHE A 104 -15.12 7.94 -1.75
C PHE A 104 -14.55 9.36 -1.81
N ARG A 105 -15.18 10.31 -1.11
CA ARG A 105 -14.67 11.68 -0.99
C ARG A 105 -13.38 11.76 -0.18
N HIS A 106 -13.10 10.85 0.76
CA HIS A 106 -11.85 10.84 1.54
C HIS A 106 -11.31 9.41 1.71
N PRO A 107 -9.98 9.21 1.64
CA PRO A 107 -9.37 7.87 1.53
C PRO A 107 -9.40 7.03 2.82
N HIS A 108 -9.65 7.62 3.99
CA HIS A 108 -9.59 6.90 5.27
C HIS A 108 -10.74 7.22 6.23
N HIS A 109 -11.72 8.02 5.81
CA HIS A 109 -12.78 8.45 6.72
C HIS A 109 -13.62 7.26 7.18
N GLY A 110 -13.97 7.20 8.47
CA GLY A 110 -14.83 6.16 9.03
C GLY A 110 -14.23 4.74 9.10
N GLY A 111 -12.91 4.57 8.93
CA GLY A 111 -12.30 3.23 8.94
C GLY A 111 -12.54 2.43 7.67
N VAL A 112 -12.88 3.11 6.56
CA VAL A 112 -13.25 2.53 5.27
C VAL A 112 -12.25 1.49 4.76
N ILE A 113 -10.95 1.64 5.06
CA ILE A 113 -9.94 0.67 4.64
C ILE A 113 -10.05 -0.65 5.40
N ASN A 114 -10.26 -0.62 6.72
CA ASN A 114 -10.44 -1.86 7.48
C ASN A 114 -11.73 -2.57 7.08
N GLN A 115 -12.80 -1.80 6.85
CA GLN A 115 -14.06 -2.36 6.35
C GLN A 115 -13.89 -3.00 4.97
N GLU A 116 -13.18 -2.34 4.05
CA GLU A 116 -12.85 -2.88 2.73
C GLU A 116 -12.02 -4.16 2.84
N LEU A 117 -11.00 -4.18 3.71
CA LEU A 117 -10.18 -5.39 3.95
C LEU A 117 -11.04 -6.54 4.50
N THR A 118 -11.90 -6.28 5.48
CA THR A 118 -12.83 -7.28 6.01
C THR A 118 -13.78 -7.80 4.92
N GLN A 119 -14.39 -6.92 4.13
CA GLN A 119 -15.27 -7.30 3.03
C GLN A 119 -14.58 -8.13 1.94
N ARG A 120 -13.26 -7.94 1.78
CA ARG A 120 -12.41 -8.71 0.87
C ARG A 120 -11.88 -10.02 1.47
N GLY A 121 -12.20 -10.31 2.73
CA GLY A 121 -11.71 -11.49 3.45
C GLY A 121 -10.26 -11.38 3.91
N ALA A 122 -9.70 -10.17 4.03
CA ALA A 122 -8.33 -9.87 4.47
C ALA A 122 -8.26 -9.38 5.95
N GLU A 123 -9.27 -9.71 6.75
CA GLU A 123 -9.39 -9.27 8.14
C GLU A 123 -8.24 -9.79 9.03
N GLU A 124 -7.70 -10.96 8.70
CA GLU A 124 -6.59 -11.59 9.43
C GLU A 124 -5.32 -10.71 9.46
N LEU A 125 -5.19 -9.77 8.52
CA LEU A 125 -4.07 -8.84 8.45
C LEU A 125 -4.20 -7.66 9.43
N ILE A 126 -5.44 -7.34 9.87
CA ILE A 126 -5.74 -6.12 10.63
C ILE A 126 -5.21 -6.21 12.06
N ALA A 127 -5.48 -7.30 12.77
CA ALA A 127 -5.08 -7.45 14.17
C ALA A 127 -3.55 -7.50 14.36
N PRO A 128 -2.78 -8.28 13.57
CA PRO A 128 -1.32 -8.26 13.63
C PRO A 128 -0.74 -6.87 13.39
N PHE A 129 -1.26 -6.13 12.40
CA PHE A 129 -0.80 -4.77 12.13
C PHE A 129 -1.07 -3.82 13.29
N LYS A 130 -2.29 -3.81 13.85
CA LYS A 130 -2.65 -2.95 14.98
C LYS A 130 -1.80 -3.25 16.22
N THR A 131 -1.58 -4.52 16.54
CA THR A 131 -0.75 -4.96 17.66
C THR A 131 0.70 -4.51 17.47
N TRP A 132 1.28 -4.77 16.29
CA TRP A 132 2.63 -4.32 15.98
C TRP A 132 2.75 -2.79 16.06
N LEU A 133 1.79 -2.06 15.49
CA LEU A 133 1.80 -0.60 15.47
C LEU A 133 1.78 0.01 16.87
N LYS A 134 0.99 -0.57 17.79
CA LYS A 134 0.95 -0.16 19.20
C LYS A 134 2.32 -0.30 19.85
N SER A 135 2.95 -1.45 19.68
CA SER A 135 4.29 -1.73 20.23
C SER A 135 5.38 -0.87 19.59
N TYR A 136 5.33 -0.68 18.27
CA TYR A 136 6.26 0.18 17.52
C TYR A 136 6.16 1.65 17.99
N ARG A 137 4.94 2.16 18.17
CA ARG A 137 4.72 3.52 18.70
C ARG A 137 5.25 3.69 20.12
N ALA A 138 5.08 2.70 20.98
CA ALA A 138 5.64 2.73 22.33
C ALA A 138 7.17 2.83 22.29
N LYS A 139 7.83 1.97 21.48
CA LYS A 139 9.30 1.99 21.30
C LYS A 139 9.81 3.31 20.74
N ILE A 140 9.09 3.93 19.80
CA ILE A 140 9.44 5.25 19.27
C ILE A 140 9.43 6.31 20.38
N ARG A 141 8.37 6.34 21.19
CA ARG A 141 8.20 7.32 22.26
C ARG A 141 9.29 7.20 23.33
N GLU A 142 9.71 5.97 23.61
CA GLU A 142 10.80 5.65 24.54
C GLU A 142 12.21 5.86 23.92
N ARG A 143 12.29 6.35 22.67
CA ARG A 143 13.54 6.52 21.90
C ARG A 143 14.36 5.22 21.76
N ARG A 144 13.69 4.06 21.82
CA ARG A 144 14.31 2.73 21.75
C ARG A 144 14.53 2.22 20.32
N ILE A 145 14.17 3.01 19.31
CA ILE A 145 14.48 2.73 17.91
C ILE A 145 15.51 3.75 17.42
N LYS A 146 16.73 3.27 17.15
CA LYS A 146 17.78 4.01 16.46
C LYS A 146 17.67 3.69 14.97
N PHE A 147 17.67 4.73 14.13
CA PHE A 147 17.53 4.63 12.68
C PHE A 147 18.86 4.97 12.01
#